data_AF-A0A8G2C5X7-F1
#
_entry.id   AF-A0A8G2C5X7-F1
#
_cell.length_a   1.000
_cell.length_b   1.000
_cell.length_c   1.000
_cell.angle_alpha   90.00
_cell.angle_beta   90.00
_cell.angle_gamma   90.00
#
_symmetry.space_group_name_H-M   'P 1'
#
loop_
_entity.id
_entity.type
_entity.pdbx_description
1 polymer ?
#
loop_
_entity_poly.entity_id
_entity_poly.type
_entity_poly.pdbx_seq_one_letter_code
_entity_poly.pdbx_strand_id
1 'polypeptide(L)'
;MSVMYHIREFFFFWKPTISRKITLYFAVFGLLVFYITSFAYLLITKSYLVNSVTRIVRAQISEIQGMDQPDAWWGLVGQEQQGLLSLAQVLTSFASGSHTIRDVSIYARLTKGEDWQRLYLDKNRTLRTSSLDESSIQHLSTGLKEYFIQPDSDLYLGRSEMAVFINITTPADRGQYYYKVIIDREGVTCLLGNRALNFLAISFAVLFLLRCIGYFFARRVAAPLEILSAAAAKVAKGDLSPQVPALGQSEIGDLGRNFNTMIMGLREWQRIKIMEVEMEKGREIQQSFLPTELPRVSNWDIATSFYPANEVAGDFYDVFDLPGGFLGLVIADVSGKGVGAALYMALIRSLVRVFSEQILPEDTVQPSAKQSGSSGESTHAHDRVLEVIRRTNSYLVRNHGQDGMFATMFFGVLDPTSGSLVYVNSGHEPLYIIGKDGVKEELRPTGPVIGVIENLKVEAHRLQIEPGDLLLGLTDGVTEAFDAENKLFTRSRVKDILGQPMSSAKDLLERIRQQVFDFAGKAPQSDDITLLAVQRIV
;
A
#
# COMPACT_ATOMS: atom_id res chain seq x y z
N MET A 1 -14.93 -30.81 -37.76
CA MET A 1 -13.92 -30.53 -36.72
C MET A 1 -13.98 -29.03 -36.45
N SER A 2 -14.52 -28.64 -35.28
CA SER A 2 -15.07 -27.29 -35.05
C SER A 2 -13.97 -26.24 -34.89
N VAL A 3 -14.15 -25.10 -35.55
CA VAL A 3 -13.35 -23.87 -35.41
C VAL A 3 -13.17 -23.45 -33.93
N MET A 4 -14.11 -23.81 -33.05
CA MET A 4 -13.98 -23.60 -31.60
C MET A 4 -12.81 -24.36 -30.96
N TYR A 5 -12.42 -25.53 -31.47
CA TYR A 5 -11.32 -26.32 -30.90
C TYR A 5 -9.96 -25.68 -31.21
N HIS A 6 -9.74 -25.21 -32.44
CA HIS A 6 -8.52 -24.48 -32.80
C HIS A 6 -8.42 -23.11 -32.12
N ILE A 7 -9.54 -22.41 -31.95
CA ILE A 7 -9.54 -21.17 -31.15
C ILE A 7 -9.13 -21.47 -29.71
N ARG A 8 -9.65 -22.55 -29.10
CA ARG A 8 -9.38 -22.90 -27.70
C ARG A 8 -7.93 -23.36 -27.47
N GLU A 9 -7.34 -24.11 -28.39
CA GLU A 9 -5.92 -24.50 -28.39
C GLU A 9 -4.98 -23.30 -28.59
N PHE A 10 -5.32 -22.36 -29.49
CA PHE A 10 -4.53 -21.14 -29.72
C PHE A 10 -4.52 -20.21 -28.49
N PHE A 11 -5.60 -20.23 -27.69
CA PHE A 11 -5.69 -19.47 -26.43
C PHE A 11 -5.06 -20.15 -25.22
N PHE A 12 -4.76 -21.46 -25.26
CA PHE A 12 -4.24 -22.20 -24.09
C PHE A 12 -2.73 -21.99 -23.87
N PHE A 13 -1.96 -21.69 -24.92
CA PHE A 13 -0.50 -21.48 -24.85
C PHE A 13 -0.08 -20.04 -24.54
N TRP A 14 -1.02 -19.11 -24.42
CA TRP A 14 -0.76 -17.71 -24.14
C TRP A 14 -1.51 -17.33 -22.85
N LYS A 15 -0.81 -17.19 -21.71
CA LYS A 15 -1.34 -16.40 -20.58
C LYS A 15 -1.08 -14.93 -20.91
N PRO A 16 -2.01 -14.20 -21.54
CA PRO A 16 -1.74 -12.84 -21.95
C PRO A 16 -1.84 -11.97 -20.70
N THR A 17 -0.86 -11.09 -20.50
CA THR A 17 -0.97 -9.98 -19.54
C THR A 17 -2.31 -9.24 -19.77
N ILE A 18 -2.86 -8.60 -18.73
CA ILE A 18 -4.17 -7.91 -18.82
C ILE A 18 -4.18 -6.92 -20.01
N SER A 19 -3.06 -6.24 -20.21
CA SER A 19 -2.75 -5.37 -21.35
C SER A 19 -2.99 -6.02 -22.73
N ARG A 20 -2.56 -7.28 -22.91
CA ARG A 20 -2.77 -8.05 -24.16
C ARG A 20 -4.21 -8.49 -24.33
N LYS A 21 -4.89 -8.90 -23.24
CA LYS A 21 -6.32 -9.27 -23.29
C LYS A 21 -7.17 -8.10 -23.76
N ILE A 22 -6.97 -6.91 -23.18
CA ILE A 22 -7.72 -5.71 -23.53
C ILE A 22 -7.52 -5.38 -25.02
N THR A 23 -6.27 -5.39 -25.49
CA THR A 23 -5.96 -5.13 -26.90
C THR A 23 -6.70 -6.09 -27.84
N LEU A 24 -6.75 -7.37 -27.48
CA LEU A 24 -7.44 -8.39 -28.24
C LEU A 24 -8.97 -8.20 -28.21
N TYR A 25 -9.56 -7.87 -27.05
CA TYR A 25 -10.98 -7.57 -26.93
C TYR A 25 -11.40 -6.43 -27.86
N PHE A 26 -10.65 -5.33 -27.89
CA PHE A 26 -10.93 -4.21 -28.80
C PHE A 26 -10.83 -4.63 -30.28
N ALA A 27 -9.89 -5.51 -30.63
CA ALA A 27 -9.76 -6.01 -32.00
C ALA A 27 -10.94 -6.91 -32.41
N VAL A 28 -11.33 -7.86 -31.55
CA VAL A 28 -12.45 -8.78 -31.82
C VAL A 28 -13.79 -8.04 -31.85
N PHE A 29 -14.01 -7.14 -30.88
CA PHE A 29 -15.22 -6.32 -30.84
C PHE A 29 -15.31 -5.39 -32.06
N GLY A 30 -14.18 -4.79 -32.45
CA GLY A 30 -14.11 -3.99 -33.67
C GLY A 30 -14.56 -4.78 -34.89
N LEU A 31 -14.00 -5.98 -35.10
CA LEU A 31 -14.38 -6.85 -36.23
C LEU A 31 -15.87 -7.21 -36.22
N LEU A 32 -16.44 -7.48 -35.05
CA LEU A 32 -17.86 -7.76 -34.90
C LEU A 32 -18.71 -6.55 -35.31
N VAL A 33 -18.37 -5.35 -34.82
CA VAL A 33 -19.07 -4.11 -35.17
C VAL A 33 -18.98 -3.86 -36.67
N PHE A 34 -17.79 -4.04 -37.28
CA PHE A 34 -17.62 -3.89 -38.72
C PHE A 34 -18.54 -4.81 -39.53
N TYR A 35 -18.67 -6.07 -39.11
CA TYR A 35 -19.54 -7.01 -39.80
C TYR A 35 -21.01 -6.63 -39.69
N ILE A 36 -21.45 -6.24 -38.48
CA ILE A 36 -22.84 -5.83 -38.22
C ILE A 36 -23.18 -4.53 -38.99
N THR A 37 -22.30 -3.53 -38.97
CA THR A 37 -22.53 -2.26 -39.67
C THR A 37 -22.52 -2.45 -41.18
N SER A 38 -21.62 -3.28 -41.72
CA SER A 38 -21.59 -3.61 -43.15
C SER A 38 -22.87 -4.31 -43.60
N PHE A 39 -23.37 -5.26 -42.79
CA PHE A 39 -24.63 -5.96 -43.07
C PHE A 39 -25.84 -5.02 -42.99
N ALA A 40 -25.91 -4.18 -41.94
CA ALA A 40 -26.98 -3.19 -41.78
C ALA A 40 -26.98 -2.16 -42.93
N TYR A 41 -25.80 -1.71 -43.37
CA TYR A 41 -25.67 -0.81 -44.52
C TYR A 41 -26.25 -1.43 -45.80
N LEU A 42 -25.97 -2.72 -46.03
CA LEU A 42 -26.50 -3.44 -47.19
C LEU A 42 -28.04 -3.51 -47.16
N LEU A 43 -28.62 -3.77 -45.99
CA LEU A 43 -30.07 -3.82 -45.80
C LEU A 43 -30.73 -2.44 -45.97
N ILE A 44 -30.18 -1.40 -45.35
CA ILE A 44 -30.71 -0.02 -45.42
C ILE A 44 -30.64 0.51 -46.85
N THR A 45 -29.52 0.30 -47.55
CA THR A 45 -29.36 0.76 -48.93
C THR A 45 -30.34 0.08 -49.86
N LYS A 46 -30.60 -1.22 -49.66
CA LYS A 46 -31.64 -1.96 -50.38
C LYS A 46 -33.03 -1.35 -50.15
N SER A 47 -33.42 -1.11 -48.90
CA SER A 47 -34.74 -0.55 -48.57
C SER A 47 -34.93 0.88 -49.08
N TYR A 48 -33.91 1.74 -48.96
CA TYR A 48 -33.98 3.13 -49.42
C TYR A 48 -34.18 3.24 -50.93
N LEU A 49 -33.50 2.40 -51.71
CA LEU A 49 -33.66 2.33 -53.16
C LEU A 49 -35.11 1.97 -53.52
N VAL A 50 -35.65 0.88 -52.94
CA VAL A 50 -37.01 0.41 -53.20
C VAL A 50 -38.04 1.49 -52.84
N ASN A 51 -37.99 2.03 -51.62
CA ASN A 51 -38.95 3.02 -51.14
C ASN A 51 -38.93 4.31 -51.97
N SER A 52 -37.75 4.75 -52.41
CA SER A 52 -37.61 5.95 -53.23
C SER A 52 -38.24 5.77 -54.61
N VAL A 53 -38.01 4.63 -55.27
CA VAL A 53 -38.61 4.31 -56.57
C VAL A 53 -40.12 4.14 -56.44
N THR A 54 -40.60 3.40 -55.42
CA THR A 54 -42.04 3.20 -55.18
C THR A 54 -42.79 4.51 -54.97
N ARG A 55 -42.22 5.45 -54.20
CA ARG A 55 -42.84 6.76 -53.95
C ARG A 55 -42.95 7.60 -55.23
N ILE A 56 -41.90 7.64 -56.05
CA ILE A 56 -41.92 8.40 -57.32
C ILE A 56 -42.95 7.80 -58.27
N VAL A 57 -42.97 6.47 -58.41
CA VAL A 57 -43.91 5.76 -59.28
C VAL A 57 -45.35 6.02 -58.84
N ARG A 58 -45.67 5.90 -57.54
CA ARG A 58 -47.03 6.18 -57.04
C ARG A 58 -47.45 7.63 -57.24
N ALA A 59 -46.58 8.60 -56.94
CA ALA A 59 -46.89 10.03 -57.07
C ALA A 59 -47.23 10.41 -58.53
N GLN A 60 -46.50 9.86 -59.49
CA GLN A 60 -46.74 10.12 -60.90
C GLN A 60 -47.95 9.35 -61.45
N ILE A 61 -48.21 8.13 -60.97
CA ILE A 61 -49.44 7.39 -61.27
C ILE A 61 -50.67 8.18 -60.84
N SER A 62 -50.63 8.83 -59.66
CA SER A 62 -51.76 9.66 -59.19
C SER A 62 -51.99 10.94 -59.99
N GLU A 63 -51.04 11.39 -60.83
CA GLU A 63 -51.20 12.57 -61.69
C GLU A 63 -51.92 12.25 -63.02
N ILE A 64 -52.10 10.97 -63.36
CA ILE A 64 -52.76 10.54 -64.61
C ILE A 64 -54.29 10.62 -64.42
N GLN A 65 -54.94 11.48 -65.21
CA GLN A 65 -56.39 11.68 -65.15
C GLN A 65 -57.17 10.40 -65.51
N GLY A 66 -58.17 10.06 -64.69
CA GLY A 66 -59.06 8.90 -64.93
C GLY A 66 -58.69 7.61 -64.19
N MET A 67 -57.62 7.61 -63.40
CA MET A 67 -57.19 6.46 -62.58
C MET A 67 -58.11 6.10 -61.41
N ASP A 68 -59.11 6.92 -61.09
CA ASP A 68 -60.09 6.65 -60.01
C ASP A 68 -61.18 5.64 -60.42
N GLN A 69 -61.14 5.10 -61.64
CA GLN A 69 -62.08 4.10 -62.14
C GLN A 69 -61.54 2.66 -61.97
N PRO A 70 -62.40 1.66 -61.67
CA PRO A 70 -61.99 0.26 -61.63
C PRO A 70 -61.32 -0.18 -62.93
N ASP A 71 -60.13 -0.79 -62.84
CA ASP A 71 -59.40 -1.35 -63.98
C ASP A 71 -59.03 -0.28 -65.04
N ALA A 72 -58.82 0.97 -64.61
CA ALA A 72 -58.54 2.13 -65.46
C ALA A 72 -57.44 1.88 -66.51
N TRP A 73 -56.43 1.08 -66.18
CA TRP A 73 -55.34 0.72 -67.09
C TRP A 73 -55.80 0.08 -68.40
N TRP A 74 -56.91 -0.66 -68.40
CA TRP A 74 -57.47 -1.28 -69.61
C TRP A 74 -58.23 -0.29 -70.48
N GLY A 75 -58.88 0.70 -69.87
CA GLY A 75 -59.56 1.78 -70.58
C GLY A 75 -58.60 2.69 -71.35
N LEU A 76 -57.32 2.72 -70.94
CA LEU A 76 -56.26 3.50 -71.59
C LEU A 76 -55.59 2.76 -72.76
N VAL A 77 -55.88 1.47 -72.97
CA VAL A 77 -55.32 0.67 -74.07
C VAL A 77 -55.86 1.19 -75.41
N GLY A 78 -54.95 1.46 -76.35
CA GLY A 78 -55.28 2.05 -77.65
C GLY A 78 -55.34 3.59 -77.66
N GLN A 79 -55.15 4.26 -76.51
CA GLN A 79 -55.05 5.72 -76.42
C GLN A 79 -53.59 6.19 -76.32
N GLU A 80 -53.30 7.39 -76.84
CA GLU A 80 -52.02 8.05 -76.65
C GLU A 80 -51.92 8.62 -75.23
N GLN A 81 -50.89 8.24 -74.48
CA GLN A 81 -50.78 8.61 -73.07
C GLN A 81 -49.53 9.48 -72.81
N GLN A 82 -49.71 10.79 -72.80
CA GLN A 82 -48.62 11.73 -72.47
C GLN A 82 -48.16 11.62 -71.01
N GLY A 83 -49.03 11.30 -70.06
CA GLY A 83 -48.69 11.16 -68.63
C GLY A 83 -47.78 9.96 -68.32
N LEU A 84 -47.95 8.84 -69.04
CA LEU A 84 -47.03 7.69 -68.95
C LEU A 84 -45.69 7.98 -69.63
N LEU A 85 -45.70 8.80 -70.67
CA LEU A 85 -44.49 9.28 -71.32
C LEU A 85 -43.69 10.20 -70.39
N SER A 86 -44.35 11.12 -69.67
CA SER A 86 -43.70 11.98 -68.67
C SER A 86 -43.18 11.17 -67.50
N LEU A 87 -43.92 10.15 -67.01
CA LEU A 87 -43.41 9.20 -66.00
C LEU A 87 -42.14 8.50 -66.49
N ALA A 88 -42.16 7.92 -67.69
CA ALA A 88 -40.99 7.26 -68.27
C ALA A 88 -39.83 8.25 -68.45
N GLN A 89 -40.08 9.47 -68.94
CA GLN A 89 -39.08 10.52 -69.14
C GLN A 89 -38.55 11.11 -67.82
N VAL A 90 -39.37 11.25 -66.78
CA VAL A 90 -38.99 11.71 -65.43
C VAL A 90 -38.15 10.62 -64.76
N LEU A 91 -38.57 9.37 -64.82
CA LEU A 91 -37.77 8.24 -64.35
C LEU A 91 -36.44 8.16 -65.13
N THR A 92 -36.45 8.46 -66.44
CA THR A 92 -35.24 8.53 -67.29
C THR A 92 -34.42 9.81 -67.06
N SER A 93 -35.00 10.90 -66.54
CA SER A 93 -34.29 12.15 -66.24
C SER A 93 -33.70 12.16 -64.83
N PHE A 94 -34.30 11.47 -63.85
CA PHE A 94 -33.62 11.05 -62.61
C PHE A 94 -32.41 10.15 -62.90
N ALA A 95 -32.42 9.50 -64.07
CA ALA A 95 -31.34 8.70 -64.60
C ALA A 95 -30.15 9.53 -65.13
N SER A 96 -30.29 10.86 -65.27
CA SER A 96 -29.25 11.79 -65.77
C SER A 96 -28.00 11.92 -64.88
N GLY A 97 -27.94 11.18 -63.77
CA GLY A 97 -26.72 11.00 -62.99
C GLY A 97 -25.90 9.74 -63.30
N SER A 98 -26.46 8.71 -63.97
CA SER A 98 -25.82 7.42 -64.38
C SER A 98 -26.78 6.20 -64.35
N HIS A 99 -28.06 6.36 -64.67
CA HIS A 99 -28.98 5.22 -64.82
C HIS A 99 -29.52 5.18 -66.24
N THR A 100 -29.61 3.99 -66.83
CA THR A 100 -30.46 3.77 -68.00
C THR A 100 -31.55 2.82 -67.54
N ILE A 101 -32.74 3.37 -67.30
CA ILE A 101 -33.93 2.54 -67.18
C ILE A 101 -34.12 1.90 -68.55
N ARG A 102 -33.89 0.60 -68.62
CA ARG A 102 -33.87 -0.12 -69.91
C ARG A 102 -35.28 -0.32 -70.46
N ASP A 103 -36.21 -0.59 -69.56
CA ASP A 103 -37.57 -0.93 -69.90
C ASP A 103 -38.50 -0.65 -68.71
N VAL A 104 -39.70 -0.19 -69.05
CA VAL A 104 -40.81 0.06 -68.14
C VAL A 104 -42.01 -0.69 -68.69
N SER A 105 -42.62 -1.55 -67.88
CA SER A 105 -43.79 -2.29 -68.32
C SER A 105 -44.74 -2.55 -67.17
N ILE A 106 -46.03 -2.50 -67.48
CA ILE A 106 -47.08 -2.79 -66.52
C ILE A 106 -47.57 -4.22 -66.79
N TYR A 107 -47.63 -5.01 -65.74
CA TYR A 107 -48.14 -6.37 -65.79
C TYR A 107 -49.50 -6.36 -65.12
N ALA A 108 -50.53 -6.75 -65.85
CA ALA A 108 -51.90 -6.75 -65.37
C ALA A 108 -52.50 -8.16 -65.45
N ARG A 109 -53.36 -8.44 -64.47
CA ARG A 109 -54.17 -9.65 -64.42
C ARG A 109 -55.57 -9.30 -63.94
N LEU A 110 -56.55 -9.37 -64.84
CA LEU A 110 -57.93 -8.92 -64.59
C LEU A 110 -58.70 -9.79 -63.59
N THR A 111 -58.53 -11.13 -63.61
CA THR A 111 -59.14 -12.04 -62.63
C THR A 111 -58.22 -13.20 -62.19
N LYS A 112 -58.49 -13.79 -61.01
CA LYS A 112 -57.83 -15.02 -60.53
C LYS A 112 -58.16 -16.19 -61.46
N GLY A 113 -57.33 -16.42 -62.46
CA GLY A 113 -57.48 -17.51 -63.44
C GLY A 113 -57.00 -17.14 -64.84
N GLU A 114 -56.94 -15.85 -65.18
CA GLU A 114 -56.46 -15.37 -66.47
C GLU A 114 -54.93 -15.27 -66.53
N ASP A 115 -54.37 -15.34 -67.76
CA ASP A 115 -52.95 -15.16 -68.02
C ASP A 115 -52.52 -13.71 -67.85
N TRP A 116 -51.29 -13.52 -67.38
CA TRP A 116 -50.70 -12.20 -67.26
C TRP A 116 -50.59 -11.53 -68.62
N GLN A 117 -50.95 -10.26 -68.68
CA GLN A 117 -50.73 -9.43 -69.87
C GLN A 117 -49.73 -8.32 -69.58
N ARG A 118 -48.88 -8.04 -70.56
CA ARG A 118 -47.92 -6.95 -70.53
C ARG A 118 -48.49 -5.75 -71.28
N LEU A 119 -48.72 -4.67 -70.55
CA LEU A 119 -49.02 -3.34 -71.06
C LEU A 119 -47.70 -2.59 -71.29
N TYR A 120 -47.49 -2.12 -72.53
CA TYR A 120 -46.31 -1.38 -72.94
C TYR A 120 -46.67 -0.27 -73.92
N LEU A 121 -45.87 0.79 -73.98
CA LEU A 121 -46.02 1.85 -74.97
C LEU A 121 -45.33 1.45 -76.28
N ASP A 122 -46.05 1.51 -77.40
CA ASP A 122 -45.45 1.31 -78.72
C ASP A 122 -44.67 2.55 -79.19
N LYS A 123 -44.01 2.47 -80.37
CA LYS A 123 -43.23 3.57 -80.95
C LYS A 123 -44.07 4.84 -81.20
N ASN A 124 -45.40 4.70 -81.27
CA ASN A 124 -46.36 5.78 -81.49
C ASN A 124 -47.01 6.23 -80.17
N ARG A 125 -46.43 5.90 -79.01
CA ARG A 125 -46.87 6.34 -77.67
C ARG A 125 -48.28 5.89 -77.31
N THR A 126 -48.76 4.85 -77.98
CA THR A 126 -50.06 4.25 -77.70
C THR A 126 -49.86 3.06 -76.76
N LEU A 127 -50.68 2.96 -75.72
CA LEU A 127 -50.62 1.83 -74.80
C LEU A 127 -51.16 0.58 -75.50
N ARG A 128 -50.33 -0.46 -75.63
CA ARG A 128 -50.70 -1.75 -76.21
C ARG A 128 -50.54 -2.88 -75.21
N THR A 129 -51.26 -3.95 -75.43
CA THR A 129 -51.16 -5.18 -74.65
C THR A 129 -50.50 -6.29 -75.48
N SER A 130 -49.68 -7.11 -74.83
CA SER A 130 -49.19 -8.38 -75.38
C SER A 130 -49.42 -9.50 -74.37
N SER A 131 -49.83 -10.66 -74.87
CA SER A 131 -49.85 -11.89 -74.08
C SER A 131 -48.42 -12.34 -73.83
N LEU A 132 -48.12 -12.74 -72.59
CA LEU A 132 -46.81 -13.25 -72.23
C LEU A 132 -46.68 -14.73 -72.65
N ASP A 133 -45.49 -15.12 -73.09
CA ASP A 133 -45.11 -16.51 -73.33
C ASP A 133 -44.99 -17.29 -72.01
N GLU A 134 -45.14 -18.62 -72.06
CA GLU A 134 -45.10 -19.50 -70.87
C GLU A 134 -43.83 -19.31 -70.02
N SER A 135 -42.67 -19.11 -70.64
CA SER A 135 -41.43 -18.80 -69.91
C SER A 135 -41.50 -17.49 -69.14
N SER A 136 -42.00 -16.42 -69.76
CA SER A 136 -42.17 -15.12 -69.10
C SER A 136 -43.21 -15.17 -67.99
N ILE A 137 -44.31 -15.92 -68.17
CA ILE A 137 -45.31 -16.17 -67.13
C ILE A 137 -44.69 -16.94 -65.96
N GLN A 138 -43.88 -17.97 -66.24
CA GLN A 138 -43.20 -18.75 -65.21
C GLN A 138 -42.20 -17.87 -64.45
N HIS A 139 -41.37 -17.08 -65.14
CA HIS A 139 -40.45 -16.12 -64.53
C HIS A 139 -41.16 -15.05 -63.69
N LEU A 140 -42.29 -14.52 -64.17
CA LEU A 140 -43.10 -13.58 -63.42
C LEU A 140 -43.70 -14.25 -62.18
N SER A 141 -44.23 -15.47 -62.33
CA SER A 141 -44.85 -16.22 -61.23
C SER A 141 -43.84 -16.66 -60.16
N THR A 142 -42.62 -17.01 -60.55
CA THR A 142 -41.51 -17.34 -59.63
C THR A 142 -41.02 -16.08 -58.94
N GLY A 143 -40.81 -14.98 -59.67
CA GLY A 143 -40.44 -13.68 -59.08
C GLY A 143 -41.51 -13.15 -58.12
N LEU A 144 -42.79 -13.30 -58.46
CA LEU A 144 -43.93 -12.94 -57.60
C LEU A 144 -44.09 -13.90 -56.41
N LYS A 145 -43.83 -15.21 -56.54
CA LYS A 145 -43.97 -16.19 -55.43
C LYS A 145 -42.79 -16.18 -54.46
N GLU A 146 -41.55 -16.04 -54.93
CA GLU A 146 -40.36 -16.14 -54.09
C GLU A 146 -40.10 -14.87 -53.25
N TYR A 147 -40.65 -13.70 -53.64
CA TYR A 147 -40.32 -12.42 -53.00
C TYR A 147 -41.50 -11.67 -52.33
N PHE A 148 -42.77 -12.00 -52.60
CA PHE A 148 -43.95 -11.30 -52.03
C PHE A 148 -44.61 -11.97 -50.80
N ILE A 149 -43.98 -12.96 -50.15
CA ILE A 149 -44.51 -13.52 -48.89
C ILE A 149 -44.23 -12.58 -47.68
N GLN A 150 -43.53 -11.47 -47.86
CA GLN A 150 -43.44 -10.38 -46.86
C GLN A 150 -43.99 -9.07 -47.44
N PRO A 151 -44.77 -8.27 -46.69
CA PRO A 151 -45.63 -7.22 -47.27
C PRO A 151 -44.90 -5.99 -47.82
N ASP A 152 -43.58 -5.88 -47.67
CA ASP A 152 -42.89 -4.57 -47.79
C ASP A 152 -41.57 -4.59 -48.60
N SER A 153 -41.30 -5.54 -49.50
CA SER A 153 -40.14 -5.37 -50.41
C SER A 153 -40.22 -6.04 -51.79
N ASP A 154 -40.21 -5.18 -52.82
CA ASP A 154 -40.54 -5.39 -54.23
C ASP A 154 -39.29 -5.51 -55.15
N LEU A 155 -38.26 -6.26 -54.78
CA LEU A 155 -36.98 -6.31 -55.54
C LEU A 155 -36.56 -7.72 -55.97
N TYR A 156 -36.45 -7.97 -57.28
CA TYR A 156 -35.91 -9.19 -57.88
C TYR A 156 -34.50 -8.96 -58.43
N LEU A 157 -33.57 -9.87 -58.09
CA LEU A 157 -32.19 -9.86 -58.58
C LEU A 157 -31.97 -11.05 -59.54
N GLY A 158 -31.95 -10.78 -60.85
CA GLY A 158 -31.56 -11.75 -61.86
C GLY A 158 -30.03 -11.77 -62.08
N ARG A 159 -29.52 -12.77 -62.82
CA ARG A 159 -28.06 -12.90 -63.09
C ARG A 159 -27.47 -11.71 -63.86
N SER A 160 -28.25 -11.03 -64.70
CA SER A 160 -27.79 -9.92 -65.55
C SER A 160 -28.53 -8.59 -65.35
N GLU A 161 -29.69 -8.58 -64.69
CA GLU A 161 -30.53 -7.38 -64.56
C GLU A 161 -31.20 -7.32 -63.17
N MET A 162 -31.40 -6.10 -62.64
CA MET A 162 -32.21 -5.87 -61.44
C MET A 162 -33.60 -5.38 -61.85
N ALA A 163 -34.65 -6.05 -61.38
CA ALA A 163 -36.02 -5.65 -61.65
C ALA A 163 -36.74 -5.30 -60.34
N VAL A 164 -37.35 -4.13 -60.30
CA VAL A 164 -38.23 -3.69 -59.19
C VAL A 164 -39.68 -3.89 -59.63
N PHE A 165 -40.49 -4.57 -58.81
CA PHE A 165 -41.89 -4.87 -59.11
C PHE A 165 -42.83 -4.15 -58.15
N ILE A 166 -43.31 -2.99 -58.51
CA ILE A 166 -44.11 -2.16 -57.59
C ILE A 166 -45.59 -2.53 -57.73
N ASN A 167 -46.24 -2.93 -56.64
CA ASN A 167 -47.69 -3.12 -56.65
C ASN A 167 -48.39 -1.76 -56.76
N ILE A 168 -49.16 -1.59 -57.84
CA ILE A 168 -49.93 -0.37 -58.15
C ILE A 168 -51.44 -0.64 -58.18
N THR A 169 -51.87 -1.79 -57.70
CA THR A 169 -53.29 -2.16 -57.59
C THR A 169 -54.00 -1.24 -56.59
N THR A 170 -55.08 -0.61 -57.00
CA THR A 170 -55.93 0.22 -56.14
C THR A 170 -57.10 -0.60 -55.56
N PRO A 171 -57.72 -0.16 -54.45
CA PRO A 171 -58.90 -0.84 -53.91
C PRO A 171 -60.11 -0.87 -54.85
N ALA A 172 -60.14 0.00 -55.86
CA ALA A 172 -61.19 0.05 -56.87
C ALA A 172 -60.98 -0.98 -57.99
N ASP A 173 -59.78 -1.52 -58.15
CA ASP A 173 -59.42 -2.47 -59.20
C ASP A 173 -59.93 -3.88 -58.91
N ARG A 174 -60.40 -4.58 -59.95
CA ARG A 174 -60.79 -6.00 -59.84
C ARG A 174 -59.59 -6.92 -60.08
N GLY A 175 -58.63 -6.45 -60.89
CA GLY A 175 -57.39 -7.14 -61.20
C GLY A 175 -56.21 -6.80 -60.29
N GLN A 176 -55.08 -7.47 -60.53
CA GLN A 176 -53.77 -7.15 -59.95
C GLN A 176 -52.89 -6.44 -60.98
N TYR A 177 -52.29 -5.32 -60.59
CA TYR A 177 -51.42 -4.50 -61.43
C TYR A 177 -50.06 -4.31 -60.77
N TYR A 178 -49.01 -4.64 -61.51
CA TYR A 178 -47.62 -4.48 -61.08
C TYR A 178 -46.85 -3.64 -62.10
N TYR A 179 -46.14 -2.64 -61.60
CA TYR A 179 -45.27 -1.79 -62.39
C TYR A 179 -43.83 -2.32 -62.30
N LYS A 180 -43.30 -2.84 -63.40
CA LYS A 180 -41.93 -3.38 -63.47
C LYS A 180 -40.97 -2.33 -64.01
N VAL A 181 -39.90 -2.07 -63.25
CA VAL A 181 -38.78 -1.21 -63.67
C VAL A 181 -37.53 -2.06 -63.79
N ILE A 182 -36.92 -2.11 -64.98
CA ILE A 182 -35.62 -2.79 -65.18
C ILE A 182 -34.49 -1.76 -65.04
N ILE A 183 -33.57 -2.06 -64.12
CA ILE A 183 -32.40 -1.24 -63.79
C ILE A 183 -31.14 -2.01 -64.19
N ASP A 184 -30.24 -1.34 -64.91
CA ASP A 184 -28.94 -1.89 -65.29
C ASP A 184 -28.04 -2.17 -64.07
N ARG A 185 -27.40 -3.34 -64.04
CA ARG A 185 -26.59 -3.83 -62.93
C ARG A 185 -25.31 -3.01 -62.77
N GLU A 186 -24.69 -2.60 -63.88
CA GLU A 186 -23.41 -1.87 -63.86
C GLU A 186 -23.53 -0.51 -63.15
N GLY A 187 -24.60 0.25 -63.43
CA GLY A 187 -24.88 1.53 -62.76
C GLY A 187 -25.14 1.40 -61.26
N VAL A 188 -25.88 0.37 -60.84
CA VAL A 188 -26.11 0.12 -59.40
C VAL A 188 -24.83 -0.34 -58.71
N THR A 189 -24.02 -1.19 -59.34
CA THR A 189 -22.73 -1.60 -58.77
C THR A 189 -21.74 -0.44 -58.64
N CYS A 190 -21.78 0.56 -59.52
CA CYS A 190 -20.94 1.75 -59.43
C CYS A 190 -21.34 2.65 -58.24
N LEU A 191 -22.65 2.91 -58.05
CA LEU A 191 -23.14 3.67 -56.89
C LEU A 191 -22.89 2.95 -55.56
N LEU A 192 -23.13 1.64 -55.53
CA LEU A 192 -22.81 0.81 -54.37
C LEU A 192 -21.30 0.79 -54.13
N GLY A 193 -20.47 0.74 -55.18
CA GLY A 193 -19.01 0.71 -55.09
C GLY A 193 -18.42 1.94 -54.40
N ASN A 194 -18.73 3.16 -54.88
CA ASN A 194 -18.17 4.39 -54.30
C ASN A 194 -18.66 4.64 -52.86
N ARG A 195 -19.95 4.39 -52.57
CA ARG A 195 -20.44 4.52 -51.20
C ARG A 195 -19.89 3.41 -50.30
N ALA A 196 -19.85 2.16 -50.77
CA ALA A 196 -19.26 1.06 -50.02
C ALA A 196 -17.77 1.28 -49.72
N LEU A 197 -17.01 1.88 -50.65
CA LEU A 197 -15.61 2.24 -50.41
C LEU A 197 -15.49 3.25 -49.27
N ASN A 198 -16.33 4.30 -49.25
CA ASN A 198 -16.36 5.27 -48.16
C ASN A 198 -16.77 4.63 -46.83
N PHE A 199 -17.78 3.75 -46.81
CA PHE A 199 -18.18 3.02 -45.61
C PHE A 199 -17.08 2.08 -45.09
N LEU A 200 -16.36 1.41 -45.99
CA LEU A 200 -15.25 0.53 -45.66
C LEU A 200 -14.06 1.34 -45.12
N ALA A 201 -13.77 2.50 -45.72
CA ALA A 201 -12.75 3.43 -45.23
C ALA A 201 -13.08 3.98 -43.84
N ILE A 202 -14.32 4.42 -43.61
CA ILE A 202 -14.80 4.88 -42.29
C ILE A 202 -14.69 3.74 -41.28
N SER A 203 -15.11 2.53 -41.64
CA SER A 203 -15.03 1.38 -40.76
C SER A 203 -13.59 1.01 -40.41
N PHE A 204 -12.68 1.03 -41.38
CA PHE A 204 -11.26 0.82 -41.15
C PHE A 204 -10.68 1.91 -40.23
N ALA A 205 -11.07 3.18 -40.43
CA ALA A 205 -10.66 4.27 -39.56
C ALA A 205 -11.17 4.08 -38.11
N VAL A 206 -12.42 3.62 -37.92
CA VAL A 206 -12.97 3.28 -36.59
C VAL A 206 -12.23 2.11 -35.96
N LEU A 207 -11.96 1.04 -36.71
CA LEU A 207 -11.16 -0.10 -36.24
C LEU A 207 -9.76 0.31 -35.81
N PHE A 208 -9.11 1.14 -36.62
CA PHE A 208 -7.79 1.68 -36.32
C PHE A 208 -7.82 2.55 -35.06
N LEU A 209 -8.83 3.42 -34.92
CA LEU A 209 -9.02 4.25 -33.74
C LEU A 209 -9.21 3.39 -32.47
N LEU A 210 -10.08 2.36 -32.52
CA LEU A 210 -10.28 1.42 -31.41
C LEU A 210 -8.98 0.69 -31.04
N ARG A 211 -8.17 0.31 -32.04
CA ARG A 211 -6.86 -0.32 -31.81
C ARG A 211 -5.88 0.62 -31.12
N CYS A 212 -5.86 1.89 -31.52
CA CYS A 212 -5.05 2.94 -30.91
C CYS A 212 -5.48 3.24 -29.47
N ILE A 213 -6.79 3.34 -29.22
CA ILE A 213 -7.35 3.50 -27.87
C ILE A 213 -6.98 2.32 -26.98
N GLY A 214 -7.17 1.09 -27.46
CA GLY A 214 -6.82 -0.12 -26.73
C GLY A 214 -5.32 -0.18 -26.41
N TYR A 215 -4.46 0.19 -27.36
CA TYR A 215 -3.02 0.30 -27.14
C TYR A 215 -2.65 1.36 -26.10
N PHE A 216 -3.28 2.53 -26.16
CA PHE A 216 -3.08 3.60 -25.19
C PHE A 216 -3.48 3.15 -23.78
N PHE A 217 -4.68 2.56 -23.62
CA PHE A 217 -5.17 2.04 -22.35
C PHE A 217 -4.26 0.95 -21.78
N ALA A 218 -3.84 0.02 -22.65
CA ALA A 218 -2.94 -1.08 -22.33
C ALA A 218 -1.58 -0.60 -21.79
N ARG A 219 -1.04 0.50 -22.33
CA ARG A 219 0.23 1.08 -21.90
C ARG A 219 0.12 2.06 -20.74
N ARG A 220 -0.92 2.91 -20.72
CA ARG A 220 -1.07 3.99 -19.74
C ARG A 220 -1.75 3.55 -18.45
N VAL A 221 -2.54 2.48 -18.48
CA VAL A 221 -3.34 2.02 -17.33
C VAL A 221 -2.98 0.59 -16.94
N ALA A 222 -3.15 -0.37 -17.87
CA ALA A 222 -3.08 -1.79 -17.51
C ALA A 222 -1.67 -2.24 -17.07
N ALA A 223 -0.62 -1.88 -17.82
CA ALA A 223 0.74 -2.29 -17.50
C ALA A 223 1.28 -1.69 -16.17
N PRO A 224 1.11 -0.38 -15.90
CA PRO A 224 1.42 0.20 -14.59
C PRO A 224 0.75 -0.50 -13.40
N LEU A 225 -0.54 -0.84 -13.52
CA LEU A 225 -1.28 -1.54 -12.48
C LEU A 225 -0.79 -2.97 -12.25
N GLU A 226 -0.35 -3.65 -13.31
CA GLU A 226 0.22 -5.00 -13.20
C GLU A 226 1.56 -4.99 -12.45
N ILE A 227 2.40 -3.97 -12.67
CA ILE A 227 3.65 -3.76 -11.92
C ILE A 227 3.36 -3.50 -10.44
N LEU A 228 2.40 -2.61 -10.14
CA LEU A 228 1.97 -2.31 -8.77
C LEU A 228 1.44 -3.54 -8.06
N SER A 229 0.57 -4.30 -8.71
CA SER A 229 -0.01 -5.53 -8.17
C SER A 229 1.06 -6.58 -7.87
N ALA A 230 2.03 -6.76 -8.77
CA ALA A 230 3.14 -7.67 -8.56
C ALA A 230 4.06 -7.24 -7.40
N ALA A 231 4.32 -5.93 -7.27
CA ALA A 231 5.10 -5.40 -6.15
C ALA A 231 4.36 -5.58 -4.82
N ALA A 232 3.06 -5.28 -4.77
CA ALA A 232 2.22 -5.49 -3.58
C ALA A 232 2.19 -6.97 -3.16
N ALA A 233 2.10 -7.90 -4.11
CA ALA A 233 2.13 -9.34 -3.81
C ALA A 233 3.45 -9.82 -3.20
N LYS A 234 4.58 -9.16 -3.51
CA LYS A 234 5.88 -9.44 -2.87
C LYS A 234 5.94 -8.86 -1.45
N VAL A 235 5.50 -7.62 -1.27
CA VAL A 235 5.40 -6.96 0.04
C VAL A 235 4.52 -7.77 1.00
N ALA A 236 3.39 -8.30 0.51
CA ALA A 236 2.50 -9.16 1.31
C ALA A 236 3.15 -10.48 1.78
N LYS A 237 4.23 -10.92 1.13
CA LYS A 237 5.04 -12.09 1.53
C LYS A 237 6.21 -11.72 2.45
N GLY A 238 6.31 -10.46 2.87
CA GLY A 238 7.40 -9.95 3.71
C GLY A 238 8.63 -9.46 2.93
N ASP A 239 8.63 -9.53 1.60
CA ASP A 239 9.71 -8.98 0.79
C ASP A 239 9.51 -7.48 0.58
N LEU A 240 10.18 -6.68 1.40
CA LEU A 240 10.16 -5.22 1.29
C LEU A 240 11.18 -4.67 0.29
N SER A 241 11.99 -5.49 -0.40
CA SER A 241 12.97 -5.04 -1.40
C SER A 241 12.41 -4.36 -2.66
N PRO A 242 11.18 -4.67 -3.15
CA PRO A 242 10.69 -4.13 -4.41
C PRO A 242 10.63 -2.60 -4.43
N GLN A 243 10.94 -2.02 -5.59
CA GLN A 243 10.72 -0.61 -5.89
C GLN A 243 9.87 -0.52 -7.15
N VAL A 244 8.77 0.22 -7.06
CA VAL A 244 7.93 0.51 -8.21
C VAL A 244 8.61 1.60 -9.03
N PRO A 245 8.85 1.40 -10.34
CA PRO A 245 9.49 2.39 -11.20
C PRO A 245 8.62 3.66 -11.33
N ALA A 246 9.21 4.75 -11.82
CA ALA A 246 8.46 5.98 -12.07
C ALA A 246 7.41 5.78 -13.18
N LEU A 247 6.12 5.70 -12.82
CA LEU A 247 5.00 5.45 -13.73
C LEU A 247 4.42 6.75 -14.35
N GLY A 248 5.18 7.84 -14.38
CA GLY A 248 4.78 9.14 -14.91
C GLY A 248 4.15 10.09 -13.86
N GLN A 249 3.46 11.13 -14.35
CA GLN A 249 2.85 12.19 -13.52
C GLN A 249 1.32 12.10 -13.38
N SER A 250 0.71 11.00 -13.81
CA SER A 250 -0.73 10.75 -13.57
C SER A 250 -0.99 10.27 -12.13
N GLU A 251 -2.24 10.10 -11.77
CA GLU A 251 -2.71 9.54 -10.49
C GLU A 251 -2.14 8.14 -10.23
N ILE A 252 -1.96 7.33 -11.28
CA ILE A 252 -1.28 6.02 -11.19
C ILE A 252 0.21 6.19 -10.83
N GLY A 253 0.84 7.27 -11.32
CA GLY A 253 2.20 7.63 -10.97
C GLY A 253 2.32 8.08 -9.51
N ASP A 254 1.35 8.87 -9.02
CA ASP A 254 1.23 9.21 -7.60
C ASP A 254 1.04 7.97 -6.73
N LEU A 255 0.18 7.03 -7.15
CA LEU A 255 -0.01 5.77 -6.44
C LEU A 255 1.30 4.98 -6.32
N GLY A 256 2.11 4.92 -7.39
CA GLY A 256 3.43 4.30 -7.34
C GLY A 256 4.41 4.99 -6.40
N ARG A 257 4.42 6.33 -6.36
CA ARG A 257 5.24 7.10 -5.40
C ARG A 257 4.80 6.84 -3.96
N ASN A 258 3.51 6.96 -3.67
CA ASN A 258 2.96 6.72 -2.33
C ASN A 258 3.19 5.28 -1.87
N PHE A 259 3.08 4.30 -2.78
CA PHE A 259 3.39 2.92 -2.49
C PHE A 259 4.87 2.71 -2.13
N ASN A 260 5.80 3.36 -2.83
CA ASN A 260 7.22 3.35 -2.45
C ASN A 260 7.45 4.02 -1.08
N THR A 261 6.80 5.14 -0.79
CA THR A 261 6.86 5.80 0.53
C THR A 261 6.36 4.86 1.64
N MET A 262 5.27 4.14 1.40
CA MET A 262 4.77 3.13 2.33
C MET A 262 5.79 2.00 2.54
N ILE A 263 6.41 1.46 1.49
CA ILE A 263 7.47 0.45 1.62
C ILE A 263 8.64 0.97 2.47
N MET A 264 9.06 2.22 2.24
CA MET A 264 10.13 2.84 3.04
C MET A 264 9.73 2.94 4.52
N GLY A 265 8.50 3.39 4.80
CA GLY A 265 7.96 3.43 6.16
C GLY A 265 7.90 2.06 6.84
N LEU A 266 7.50 1.00 6.11
CA LEU A 266 7.48 -0.36 6.62
C LEU A 266 8.88 -0.91 6.92
N ARG A 267 9.87 -0.62 6.06
CA ARG A 267 11.27 -1.01 6.30
C ARG A 267 11.81 -0.35 7.57
N GLU A 268 11.51 0.93 7.75
CA GLU A 268 11.93 1.66 8.93
C GLU A 268 11.26 1.13 10.19
N TRP A 269 9.95 0.89 10.14
CA TRP A 269 9.22 0.27 11.25
C TRP A 269 9.76 -1.11 11.62
N GLN A 270 10.09 -1.95 10.64
CA GLN A 270 10.70 -3.26 10.89
C GLN A 270 12.08 -3.13 11.56
N ARG A 271 12.91 -2.17 11.15
CA ARG A 271 14.20 -1.92 11.79
C ARG A 271 14.05 -1.47 13.24
N ILE A 272 13.15 -0.51 13.49
CA ILE A 272 12.84 -0.04 14.84
C ILE A 272 12.38 -1.21 15.72
N LYS A 273 11.48 -2.05 15.21
CA LYS A 273 10.97 -3.20 15.96
C LYS A 273 12.06 -4.24 16.26
N ILE A 274 12.96 -4.51 15.32
CA ILE A 274 14.10 -5.41 15.56
C ILE A 274 15.01 -4.84 16.65
N MET A 275 15.33 -3.54 16.56
CA MET A 275 16.17 -2.86 17.55
C MET A 275 15.53 -2.88 18.94
N GLU A 276 14.22 -2.66 19.04
CA GLU A 276 13.46 -2.74 20.30
C GLU A 276 13.57 -4.14 20.93
N VAL A 277 13.42 -5.20 20.13
CA VAL A 277 13.58 -6.59 20.60
C VAL A 277 15.03 -6.88 21.04
N GLU A 278 16.03 -6.34 20.34
CA GLU A 278 17.43 -6.48 20.74
C GLU A 278 17.75 -5.72 22.04
N MET A 279 17.19 -4.52 22.22
CA MET A 279 17.32 -3.73 23.46
C MET A 279 16.67 -4.45 24.64
N GLU A 280 15.47 -5.02 24.47
CA GLU A 280 14.78 -5.78 25.52
C GLU A 280 15.60 -7.00 25.96
N LYS A 281 16.24 -7.71 25.03
CA LYS A 281 17.20 -8.77 25.40
C LYS A 281 18.42 -8.23 26.13
N GLY A 282 18.92 -7.06 25.71
CA GLY A 282 19.96 -6.33 26.42
C GLY A 282 19.57 -6.05 27.87
N ARG A 283 18.33 -5.63 28.11
CA ARG A 283 17.75 -5.41 29.44
C ARG A 283 17.78 -6.66 30.29
N GLU A 284 17.30 -7.78 29.75
CA GLU A 284 17.28 -9.08 30.46
C GLU A 284 18.69 -9.51 30.88
N ILE A 285 19.67 -9.38 29.98
CA ILE A 285 21.08 -9.68 30.27
C ILE A 285 21.60 -8.70 31.33
N GLN A 286 21.28 -7.41 31.21
CA GLN A 286 21.73 -6.40 32.15
C GLN A 286 21.21 -6.66 33.57
N GLN A 287 19.93 -6.98 33.69
CA GLN A 287 19.30 -7.35 34.96
C GLN A 287 19.96 -8.57 35.60
N SER A 288 20.49 -9.50 34.79
CA SER A 288 21.25 -10.65 35.31
C SER A 288 22.61 -10.28 35.92
N PHE A 289 23.14 -9.09 35.62
CA PHE A 289 24.32 -8.58 36.31
C PHE A 289 23.96 -8.01 37.70
N LEU A 290 22.76 -7.48 37.92
CA LEU A 290 22.42 -6.99 39.26
C LEU A 290 22.23 -8.17 40.25
N PRO A 291 22.50 -7.99 41.55
CA PRO A 291 22.33 -9.05 42.54
C PRO A 291 20.88 -9.59 42.55
N THR A 292 20.69 -10.87 42.22
CA THR A 292 19.36 -11.50 42.28
C THR A 292 18.90 -11.68 43.73
N GLU A 293 19.84 -11.96 44.63
CA GLU A 293 19.63 -11.99 46.07
C GLU A 293 20.69 -11.12 46.74
N LEU A 294 20.25 -10.32 47.71
CA LEU A 294 21.16 -9.52 48.54
C LEU A 294 21.75 -10.40 49.66
N PRO A 295 23.02 -10.20 50.04
CA PRO A 295 23.62 -10.88 51.18
C PRO A 295 22.78 -10.71 52.45
N ARG A 296 22.49 -11.83 53.13
CA ARG A 296 21.75 -11.81 54.39
C ARG A 296 22.72 -11.79 55.56
N VAL A 297 22.84 -10.65 56.22
CA VAL A 297 23.74 -10.49 57.36
C VAL A 297 22.94 -10.20 58.63
N SER A 298 23.28 -10.88 59.72
CA SER A 298 22.60 -10.72 61.00
C SER A 298 22.68 -9.27 61.47
N ASN A 299 21.57 -8.72 61.97
CA ASN A 299 21.44 -7.34 62.46
C ASN A 299 21.60 -6.27 61.36
N TRP A 300 21.45 -6.64 60.08
CA TRP A 300 21.43 -5.70 58.97
C TRP A 300 20.19 -5.91 58.09
N ASP A 301 19.52 -4.82 57.73
CA ASP A 301 18.46 -4.78 56.72
C ASP A 301 18.99 -4.07 55.47
N ILE A 302 19.01 -4.77 54.34
CA ILE A 302 19.53 -4.27 53.07
C ILE A 302 18.39 -4.26 52.07
N ALA A 303 18.13 -3.09 51.47
CA ALA A 303 17.11 -2.91 50.47
C ALA A 303 17.68 -2.16 49.26
N THR A 304 17.17 -2.48 48.08
CA THR A 304 17.54 -1.82 46.83
C THR A 304 16.30 -1.59 45.99
N SER A 305 16.31 -0.51 45.20
CA SER A 305 15.30 -0.23 44.19
C SER A 305 15.96 0.30 42.93
N PHE A 306 15.50 -0.17 41.78
CA PHE A 306 16.08 0.18 40.49
C PHE A 306 15.00 0.32 39.43
N TYR A 307 14.91 1.51 38.85
CA TYR A 307 13.93 1.86 37.83
C TYR A 307 14.67 2.51 36.66
N PRO A 308 14.97 1.74 35.59
CA PRO A 308 15.65 2.28 34.43
C PRO A 308 14.72 3.21 33.64
N ALA A 309 15.26 4.29 33.08
CA ALA A 309 14.51 5.24 32.25
C ALA A 309 14.29 4.74 30.82
N ASN A 310 15.18 3.85 30.34
CA ASN A 310 15.14 3.24 29.02
C ASN A 310 15.23 1.71 29.14
N GLU A 311 15.27 1.01 28.00
CA GLU A 311 15.42 -0.45 27.98
C GLU A 311 16.73 -0.92 28.63
N VAL A 312 17.81 -0.13 28.55
CA VAL A 312 19.07 -0.43 29.24
C VAL A 312 19.58 0.82 29.96
N ALA A 313 20.24 0.61 31.10
CA ALA A 313 20.63 1.66 32.03
C ALA A 313 22.14 1.88 32.13
N GLY A 314 22.58 3.09 32.47
CA GLY A 314 23.97 3.35 32.88
C GLY A 314 24.19 3.07 34.36
N ASP A 315 23.16 3.33 35.14
CA ASP A 315 23.12 3.13 36.58
C ASP A 315 23.22 1.67 37.02
N PHE A 316 23.84 1.46 38.18
CA PHE A 316 23.78 0.18 38.88
C PHE A 316 24.07 0.27 40.37
N TYR A 317 23.73 -0.82 41.06
CA TYR A 317 24.15 -1.11 42.40
C TYR A 317 24.72 -2.54 42.48
N ASP A 318 25.57 -2.79 43.47
CA ASP A 318 26.00 -4.14 43.83
C ASP A 318 26.19 -4.23 45.34
N VAL A 319 25.82 -5.36 45.92
CA VAL A 319 26.06 -5.69 47.33
C VAL A 319 26.54 -7.12 47.35
N PHE A 320 27.74 -7.35 47.87
CA PHE A 320 28.36 -8.66 47.76
C PHE A 320 29.29 -9.01 48.91
N ASP A 321 29.34 -10.30 49.20
CA ASP A 321 30.24 -10.84 50.22
C ASP A 321 31.69 -10.69 49.80
N LEU A 322 32.50 -10.23 50.73
CA LEU A 322 33.94 -10.17 50.64
C LEU A 322 34.57 -11.18 51.61
N PRO A 323 35.78 -11.66 51.32
CA PRO A 323 36.52 -12.53 52.22
C PRO A 323 36.57 -11.96 53.66
N GLY A 324 36.41 -12.82 54.67
CA GLY A 324 36.42 -12.40 56.09
C GLY A 324 35.06 -11.89 56.62
N GLY A 325 33.98 -12.04 55.86
CA GLY A 325 32.62 -11.65 56.29
C GLY A 325 32.31 -10.16 56.12
N PHE A 326 33.11 -9.47 55.31
CA PHE A 326 32.88 -8.07 54.92
C PHE A 326 31.82 -7.99 53.82
N LEU A 327 31.22 -6.81 53.66
CA LEU A 327 30.31 -6.50 52.55
C LEU A 327 30.90 -5.40 51.67
N GLY A 328 30.96 -5.67 50.37
CA GLY A 328 31.18 -4.64 49.34
C GLY A 328 29.86 -3.97 48.99
N LEU A 329 29.83 -2.64 49.03
CA LEU A 329 28.68 -1.80 48.70
C LEU A 329 29.04 -0.91 47.50
N VAL A 330 28.27 -0.97 46.42
CA VAL A 330 28.46 -0.17 45.22
C VAL A 330 27.15 0.50 44.83
N ILE A 331 27.23 1.80 44.52
CA ILE A 331 26.23 2.50 43.73
C ILE A 331 26.97 3.43 42.76
N ALA A 332 26.55 3.43 41.50
CA ALA A 332 27.29 4.12 40.44
C ALA A 332 26.39 4.46 39.26
N ASP A 333 26.80 5.48 38.52
CA ASP A 333 26.17 5.96 37.30
C ASP A 333 27.25 6.11 36.21
N VAL A 334 27.01 5.50 35.06
CA VAL A 334 27.89 5.56 33.89
C VAL A 334 27.41 6.65 32.93
N SER A 335 28.32 7.55 32.58
CA SER A 335 28.04 8.66 31.68
C SER A 335 27.42 8.21 30.35
N GLY A 336 26.36 8.89 29.93
CA GLY A 336 25.66 8.59 28.68
C GLY A 336 24.41 7.74 28.91
N LYS A 337 23.79 7.26 27.83
CA LYS A 337 22.54 6.47 27.89
C LYS A 337 22.56 5.37 26.84
N GLY A 338 21.70 4.37 27.02
CA GLY A 338 21.55 3.27 26.09
C GLY A 338 22.70 2.25 26.18
N VAL A 339 22.95 1.54 25.08
CA VAL A 339 23.81 0.33 25.07
C VAL A 339 25.24 0.59 25.53
N GLY A 340 25.83 1.72 25.15
CA GLY A 340 27.21 2.05 25.52
C GLY A 340 27.37 2.13 27.04
N ALA A 341 26.51 2.91 27.71
CA ALA A 341 26.52 3.04 29.17
C ALA A 341 26.28 1.68 29.85
N ALA A 342 25.33 0.88 29.35
CA ALA A 342 25.02 -0.44 29.89
C ALA A 342 26.17 -1.46 29.80
N LEU A 343 26.96 -1.41 28.72
CA LEU A 343 28.15 -2.26 28.58
C LEU A 343 29.26 -1.85 29.54
N TYR A 344 29.49 -0.54 29.70
CA TYR A 344 30.47 -0.03 30.66
C TYR A 344 30.04 -0.27 32.10
N MET A 345 28.74 -0.20 32.39
CA MET A 345 28.18 -0.60 33.68
C MET A 345 28.61 -2.02 34.02
N ALA A 346 28.34 -2.99 33.13
CA ALA A 346 28.69 -4.39 33.35
C ALA A 346 30.21 -4.60 33.51
N LEU A 347 31.02 -3.88 32.72
CA LEU A 347 32.47 -3.90 32.82
C LEU A 347 32.96 -3.37 34.16
N ILE A 348 32.53 -2.17 34.57
CA ILE A 348 32.96 -1.51 35.80
C ILE A 348 32.57 -2.36 37.01
N ARG A 349 31.31 -2.82 37.05
CA ARG A 349 30.84 -3.73 38.09
C ARG A 349 31.74 -4.96 38.22
N SER A 350 32.04 -5.61 37.10
CA SER A 350 32.87 -6.82 37.07
C SER A 350 34.30 -6.53 37.54
N LEU A 351 34.90 -5.42 37.11
CA LEU A 351 36.24 -5.00 37.53
C LEU A 351 36.30 -4.72 39.03
N VAL A 352 35.32 -3.97 39.55
CA VAL A 352 35.24 -3.68 41.00
C VAL A 352 35.17 -4.99 41.77
N ARG A 353 34.26 -5.89 41.42
CA ARG A 353 34.13 -7.19 42.11
C ARG A 353 35.42 -8.01 42.07
N VAL A 354 36.00 -8.20 40.88
CA VAL A 354 37.25 -8.99 40.73
C VAL A 354 38.40 -8.37 41.50
N PHE A 355 38.59 -7.05 41.43
CA PHE A 355 39.67 -6.39 42.17
C PHE A 355 39.41 -6.36 43.67
N SER A 356 38.16 -6.23 44.11
CA SER A 356 37.81 -6.37 45.53
C SER A 356 38.18 -7.76 46.05
N GLU A 357 37.79 -8.84 45.36
CA GLU A 357 38.12 -10.22 45.76
C GLU A 357 39.65 -10.47 45.79
N GLN A 358 40.40 -9.90 44.85
CA GLN A 358 41.86 -10.08 44.78
C GLN A 358 42.63 -9.27 45.83
N ILE A 359 42.19 -8.05 46.12
CA ILE A 359 42.93 -7.10 46.97
C ILE A 359 42.52 -7.21 48.43
N LEU A 360 41.29 -7.68 48.72
CA LEU A 360 40.73 -7.80 50.07
C LEU A 360 40.61 -9.27 50.54
N PRO A 361 41.69 -10.08 50.63
CA PRO A 361 41.60 -11.48 51.05
C PRO A 361 41.47 -11.69 52.58
N GLU A 362 40.99 -12.89 52.92
CA GLU A 362 40.56 -13.40 54.25
C GLU A 362 41.56 -13.19 55.40
N ASP A 363 42.87 -13.33 55.14
CA ASP A 363 43.92 -13.42 56.18
C ASP A 363 44.22 -12.12 56.94
N THR A 364 43.58 -11.00 56.60
CA THR A 364 43.99 -9.69 57.13
C THR A 364 43.07 -9.09 58.20
N VAL A 365 42.08 -9.85 58.67
CA VAL A 365 41.10 -9.33 59.66
C VAL A 365 40.90 -10.25 60.86
N GLN A 366 41.89 -11.10 61.15
CA GLN A 366 42.10 -11.48 62.54
C GLN A 366 42.90 -10.36 63.21
N PRO A 367 42.48 -9.82 64.37
CA PRO A 367 43.34 -8.96 65.14
C PRO A 367 44.52 -9.84 65.60
N SER A 368 45.68 -9.63 65.00
CA SER A 368 46.92 -10.24 65.46
C SER A 368 47.13 -9.82 66.91
N ALA A 369 46.74 -10.70 67.83
CA ALA A 369 47.02 -10.54 69.24
C ALA A 369 48.54 -10.39 69.41
N LYS A 370 48.93 -9.20 69.86
CA LYS A 370 50.27 -8.78 70.29
C LYS A 370 51.26 -8.46 69.16
N GLN A 371 51.22 -7.21 68.69
CA GLN A 371 52.43 -6.40 68.61
C GLN A 371 52.15 -4.98 69.12
N SER A 372 52.63 -4.71 70.33
CA SER A 372 52.68 -3.36 70.88
C SER A 372 53.64 -2.51 70.05
N GLY A 373 53.12 -1.51 69.35
CA GLY A 373 53.93 -0.46 68.74
C GLY A 373 53.36 0.10 67.44
N SER A 374 52.81 1.31 67.53
CA SER A 374 52.44 2.23 66.43
C SER A 374 51.11 2.00 65.69
N SER A 375 50.53 3.14 65.33
CA SER A 375 49.29 3.45 64.62
C SER A 375 49.16 2.84 63.20
N GLY A 376 49.28 1.50 63.06
CA GLY A 376 49.39 0.83 61.75
C GLY A 376 48.18 0.01 61.28
N GLU A 377 47.33 -0.51 62.17
CA GLU A 377 46.27 -1.47 61.78
C GLU A 377 45.10 -0.84 60.98
N SER A 378 44.80 0.45 61.18
CA SER A 378 43.67 1.14 60.52
C SER A 378 43.97 1.63 59.08
N THR A 379 45.25 1.59 58.67
CA THR A 379 45.75 2.10 57.38
C THR A 379 45.58 1.08 56.25
N HIS A 380 45.68 -0.23 56.55
CA HIS A 380 45.66 -1.28 55.52
C HIS A 380 44.31 -1.46 54.81
N ALA A 381 43.18 -1.24 55.49
CA ALA A 381 41.86 -1.29 54.83
C ALA A 381 41.63 -0.07 53.93
N HIS A 382 42.04 1.12 54.38
CA HIS A 382 41.98 2.35 53.59
C HIS A 382 42.77 2.22 52.28
N ASP A 383 44.04 1.81 52.37
CA ASP A 383 44.92 1.70 51.21
C ASP A 383 44.40 0.68 50.19
N ARG A 384 43.75 -0.39 50.66
CA ARG A 384 43.19 -1.43 49.79
C ARG A 384 41.94 -1.00 49.06
N VAL A 385 41.01 -0.29 49.72
CA VAL A 385 39.83 0.28 49.04
C VAL A 385 40.29 1.27 47.96
N LEU A 386 41.29 2.10 48.25
CA LEU A 386 41.90 3.00 47.26
C LEU A 386 42.50 2.23 46.08
N GLU A 387 43.21 1.13 46.33
CA GLU A 387 43.83 0.32 45.29
C GLU A 387 42.78 -0.32 44.36
N VAL A 388 41.65 -0.80 44.89
CA VAL A 388 40.53 -1.30 44.06
C VAL A 388 40.09 -0.24 43.06
N ILE A 389 39.80 0.98 43.54
CA ILE A 389 39.35 2.08 42.69
C ILE A 389 40.42 2.48 41.66
N ARG A 390 41.69 2.58 42.09
CA ARG A 390 42.80 2.93 41.20
C ARG A 390 43.03 1.89 40.12
N ARG A 391 42.90 0.59 40.41
CA ARG A 391 43.01 -0.47 39.41
C ARG A 391 41.85 -0.46 38.42
N THR A 392 40.62 -0.30 38.91
CA THR A 392 39.45 -0.13 38.04
C THR A 392 39.64 1.05 37.10
N ASN A 393 40.00 2.22 37.64
CA ASN A 393 40.26 3.41 36.83
C ASN A 393 41.40 3.21 35.83
N SER A 394 42.52 2.64 36.26
CA SER A 394 43.69 2.40 35.38
C SER A 394 43.33 1.46 34.23
N TYR A 395 42.52 0.43 34.50
CA TYR A 395 42.02 -0.46 33.45
C TYR A 395 41.17 0.29 32.44
N LEU A 396 40.19 1.09 32.91
CA LEU A 396 39.30 1.86 32.04
C LEU A 396 40.09 2.85 31.18
N VAL A 397 40.95 3.67 31.77
CA VAL A 397 41.73 4.68 31.02
C VAL A 397 42.66 4.01 30.01
N ARG A 398 43.37 2.94 30.40
CA ARG A 398 44.37 2.30 29.54
C ARG A 398 43.77 1.55 28.36
N ASN A 399 42.64 0.87 28.58
CA ASN A 399 42.04 -0.01 27.55
C ASN A 399 40.87 0.66 26.81
N HIS A 400 40.23 1.65 27.43
CA HIS A 400 38.95 2.22 26.98
C HIS A 400 38.90 3.75 27.04
N GLY A 401 40.00 4.44 27.37
CA GLY A 401 40.01 5.90 27.52
C GLY A 401 39.66 6.68 26.24
N GLN A 402 39.81 6.06 25.06
CA GLN A 402 39.43 6.68 23.78
C GLN A 402 37.91 6.76 23.58
N ASP A 403 37.16 5.89 24.26
CA ASP A 403 35.71 5.84 24.16
C ASP A 403 35.04 7.00 24.91
N GLY A 404 35.78 7.71 25.77
CA GLY A 404 35.32 8.88 26.51
C GLY A 404 34.27 8.57 27.59
N MET A 405 34.04 7.29 27.89
CA MET A 405 33.10 6.82 28.89
C MET A 405 33.70 6.92 30.30
N PHE A 406 32.93 7.43 31.25
CA PHE A 406 33.32 7.56 32.64
C PHE A 406 32.16 7.19 33.56
N ALA A 407 32.43 7.06 34.86
CA ALA A 407 31.38 6.79 35.83
C ALA A 407 31.59 7.54 37.13
N THR A 408 30.48 8.02 37.69
CA THR A 408 30.41 8.38 39.10
C THR A 408 30.22 7.10 39.91
N MET A 409 30.90 6.94 41.04
CA MET A 409 30.78 5.72 41.83
C MET A 409 31.06 5.95 43.31
N PHE A 410 30.21 5.39 44.15
CA PHE A 410 30.52 5.10 45.54
C PHE A 410 30.91 3.63 45.68
N PHE A 411 32.04 3.37 46.34
CA PHE A 411 32.44 2.03 46.74
C PHE A 411 32.77 2.02 48.23
N GLY A 412 32.11 1.15 48.99
CA GLY A 412 32.30 0.98 50.42
C GLY A 412 32.58 -0.47 50.79
N VAL A 413 33.43 -0.67 51.80
CA VAL A 413 33.65 -1.95 52.46
C VAL A 413 33.15 -1.83 53.89
N LEU A 414 32.08 -2.54 54.19
CA LEU A 414 31.44 -2.58 55.50
C LEU A 414 31.89 -3.83 56.26
N ASP A 415 32.35 -3.64 57.50
CA ASP A 415 32.43 -4.70 58.49
C ASP A 415 31.07 -4.83 59.19
N PRO A 416 30.29 -5.90 58.95
CA PRO A 416 28.98 -6.03 59.55
C PRO A 416 29.02 -6.29 61.05
N THR A 417 30.15 -6.77 61.57
CA THR A 417 30.33 -7.07 63.01
C THR A 417 30.50 -5.78 63.79
N SER A 418 31.46 -4.95 63.39
CA SER A 418 31.72 -3.67 64.07
C SER A 418 30.76 -2.57 63.63
N GLY A 419 30.31 -2.58 62.37
CA GLY A 419 29.63 -1.47 61.70
C GLY A 419 30.58 -0.43 61.11
N SER A 420 31.89 -0.71 61.07
CA SER A 420 32.86 0.20 60.46
C SER A 420 32.75 0.15 58.94
N LEU A 421 32.56 1.32 58.32
CA LEU A 421 32.53 1.49 56.87
C LEU A 421 33.77 2.26 56.43
N VAL A 422 34.52 1.69 55.48
CA VAL A 422 35.57 2.41 54.75
C VAL A 422 35.11 2.59 53.32
N TYR A 423 35.11 3.82 52.81
CA TYR A 423 34.55 4.12 51.50
C TYR A 423 35.37 5.12 50.69
N VAL A 424 35.14 5.11 49.38
CA VAL A 424 35.57 6.13 48.42
C VAL A 424 34.34 6.57 47.63
N ASN A 425 34.13 7.89 47.52
CA ASN A 425 33.13 8.47 46.64
C ASN A 425 33.84 9.16 45.46
N SER A 426 33.88 8.50 44.30
CA SER A 426 34.45 8.99 43.05
C SER A 426 33.41 9.77 42.25
N GLY A 427 33.09 10.98 42.71
CA GLY A 427 32.21 11.93 42.01
C GLY A 427 30.73 11.60 42.02
N HIS A 428 30.28 10.60 42.79
CA HIS A 428 28.88 10.20 42.91
C HIS A 428 28.07 11.15 43.79
N GLU A 429 26.76 11.20 43.55
CA GLU A 429 25.82 11.90 44.42
C GLU A 429 26.05 11.51 45.89
N PRO A 430 26.05 12.46 46.86
CA PRO A 430 26.36 12.13 48.24
C PRO A 430 25.41 11.08 48.81
N LEU A 431 25.98 10.09 49.50
CA LEU A 431 25.21 9.18 50.32
C LEU A 431 24.88 9.84 51.66
N TYR A 432 23.84 9.36 52.34
CA TYR A 432 23.36 9.93 53.60
C TYR A 432 23.45 8.88 54.72
N ILE A 433 24.04 9.25 55.85
CA ILE A 433 23.84 8.53 57.11
C ILE A 433 22.65 9.15 57.82
N ILE A 434 21.64 8.33 58.12
CA ILE A 434 20.38 8.74 58.73
C ILE A 434 20.29 8.08 60.10
N GLY A 435 20.13 8.88 61.14
CA GLY A 435 19.87 8.42 62.51
C GLY A 435 18.44 8.73 62.94
N LYS A 436 18.17 8.60 64.24
CA LYS A 436 16.84 8.86 64.84
C LYS A 436 16.32 10.28 64.62
N ASP A 437 17.23 11.26 64.56
CA ASP A 437 16.89 12.69 64.44
C ASP A 437 17.01 13.20 62.99
N GLY A 438 17.11 12.30 62.00
CA GLY A 438 17.27 12.62 60.58
C GLY A 438 18.70 12.44 60.08
N VAL A 439 19.11 13.22 59.07
CA VAL A 439 20.43 13.11 58.43
C VAL A 439 21.55 13.51 59.41
N LYS A 440 22.41 12.54 59.74
CA LYS A 440 23.63 12.72 60.57
C LYS A 440 24.81 13.23 59.75
N GLU A 441 25.04 12.65 58.58
CA GLU A 441 26.24 12.93 57.77
C GLU A 441 25.95 12.76 56.26
N GLU A 442 26.60 13.57 55.44
CA GLU A 442 26.60 13.47 53.97
C GLU A 442 27.97 12.97 53.48
N LEU A 443 28.00 11.80 52.84
CA LEU A 443 29.21 11.19 52.30
C LEU A 443 29.50 11.75 50.90
N ARG A 444 29.99 12.99 50.87
CA ARG A 444 30.33 13.71 49.64
C ARG A 444 31.48 13.07 48.87
N PRO A 445 31.64 13.39 47.56
CA PRO A 445 32.79 12.98 46.77
C PRO A 445 34.13 13.21 47.46
N THR A 446 34.94 12.17 47.54
CA THR A 446 36.32 12.16 48.06
C THR A 446 37.37 12.09 46.94
N GLY A 447 36.93 12.18 45.69
CA GLY A 447 37.77 12.32 44.51
C GLY A 447 36.96 12.47 43.23
N PRO A 448 37.62 12.59 42.07
CA PRO A 448 36.97 12.72 40.78
C PRO A 448 36.38 11.39 40.29
N VAL A 449 35.58 11.48 39.23
CA VAL A 449 34.99 10.34 38.51
C VAL A 449 36.06 9.38 37.96
N ILE A 450 35.71 8.10 37.83
CA ILE A 450 36.60 7.08 37.26
C ILE A 450 36.48 7.02 35.74
N GLY A 451 37.55 6.60 35.05
CA GLY A 451 37.58 6.35 33.61
C GLY A 451 38.17 7.48 32.76
N VAL A 452 38.45 8.65 33.35
CA VAL A 452 38.99 9.82 32.63
C VAL A 452 40.45 10.11 32.94
N ILE A 453 40.81 10.10 34.22
CA ILE A 453 42.11 10.61 34.69
C ILE A 453 43.01 9.42 35.02
N GLU A 454 44.16 9.28 34.33
CA GLU A 454 45.11 8.17 34.54
C GLU A 454 45.60 8.09 36.00
N ASN A 455 46.09 9.21 36.54
CA ASN A 455 46.55 9.30 37.93
C ASN A 455 45.44 9.80 38.86
N LEU A 456 44.46 8.94 39.12
CA LEU A 456 43.29 9.27 39.93
C LEU A 456 43.66 9.57 41.40
N LYS A 457 43.44 10.82 41.81
CA LYS A 457 43.60 11.26 43.20
C LYS A 457 42.28 11.12 43.93
N VAL A 458 42.13 10.01 44.64
CA VAL A 458 40.99 9.67 45.50
C VAL A 458 41.48 9.48 46.94
N GLU A 459 40.62 9.84 47.89
CA GLU A 459 40.82 9.62 49.32
C GLU A 459 39.76 8.64 49.84
N ALA A 460 40.17 7.76 50.75
CA ALA A 460 39.27 6.83 51.41
C ALA A 460 38.98 7.35 52.81
N HIS A 461 37.72 7.33 53.20
CA HIS A 461 37.25 7.80 54.50
C HIS A 461 36.70 6.63 55.30
N ARG A 462 36.72 6.76 56.62
CA ARG A 462 36.15 5.79 57.55
C ARG A 462 35.10 6.45 58.43
N LEU A 463 33.99 5.77 58.60
CA LEU A 463 32.97 6.11 59.59
C LEU A 463 32.43 4.87 60.28
N GLN A 464 31.60 5.11 61.30
CA GLN A 464 30.95 4.08 62.09
C GLN A 464 29.43 4.18 61.89
N ILE A 465 28.80 3.10 61.46
CA ILE A 465 27.33 2.98 61.40
C ILE A 465 26.86 2.41 62.73
N GLU A 466 26.16 3.22 63.51
CA GLU A 466 25.66 2.82 64.83
C GLU A 466 24.38 1.97 64.71
N PRO A 467 24.05 1.12 65.69
CA PRO A 467 22.76 0.43 65.72
C PRO A 467 21.59 1.42 65.64
N GLY A 468 20.71 1.20 64.66
CA GLY A 468 19.59 2.06 64.30
C GLY A 468 19.88 3.03 63.16
N ASP A 469 21.15 3.25 62.79
CA ASP A 469 21.50 4.12 61.66
C ASP A 469 21.28 3.41 60.31
N LEU A 470 20.98 4.22 59.28
CA LEU A 470 20.81 3.79 57.91
C LEU A 470 21.76 4.56 56.98
N LEU A 471 22.48 3.84 56.12
CA LEU A 471 23.18 4.39 54.97
C LEU A 471 22.23 4.36 53.76
N LEU A 472 22.00 5.52 53.14
CA LEU A 472 21.21 5.66 51.92
C LEU A 472 22.07 6.19 50.78
N GLY A 473 22.08 5.48 49.66
CA GLY A 473 22.56 5.97 48.37
C GLY A 473 21.46 6.10 47.36
N LEU A 474 21.60 7.11 46.51
CA LEU A 474 20.70 7.41 45.40
C LEU A 474 21.50 7.97 44.23
N THR A 475 21.05 7.69 43.01
CA THR A 475 21.57 8.33 41.79
C THR A 475 20.85 9.64 41.51
N ASP A 476 21.43 10.46 40.63
CA ASP A 476 20.92 11.78 40.31
C ASP A 476 19.55 11.74 39.62
N GLY A 477 19.14 10.63 39.01
CA GLY A 477 17.79 10.43 38.47
C GLY A 477 16.67 10.63 39.49
N VAL A 478 16.96 10.56 40.80
CA VAL A 478 16.03 11.00 41.86
C VAL A 478 15.96 12.51 41.94
N THR A 479 17.11 13.17 42.06
CA THR A 479 17.20 14.62 42.28
C THR A 479 16.89 15.43 41.01
N GLU A 480 17.08 14.81 39.85
CA GLU A 480 16.89 15.37 38.51
C GLU A 480 15.65 14.84 37.80
N ALA A 481 14.73 14.22 38.54
CA ALA A 481 13.38 13.92 38.05
C ALA A 481 12.63 15.23 37.74
N PHE A 482 12.00 15.28 36.56
CA PHE A 482 11.21 16.43 36.10
C PHE A 482 9.70 16.23 36.30
N ASP A 483 8.99 17.29 36.69
CA ASP A 483 7.53 17.37 36.57
C ASP A 483 7.10 17.79 35.15
N ALA A 484 5.78 17.86 34.92
CA ALA A 484 5.20 18.27 33.64
C ALA A 484 5.55 19.72 33.23
N GLU A 485 5.97 20.56 34.19
CA GLU A 485 6.43 21.93 33.98
C GLU A 485 7.96 22.05 33.86
N ASN A 486 8.69 20.94 33.74
CA ASN A 486 10.15 20.86 33.71
C ASN A 486 10.85 21.43 34.95
N LYS A 487 10.25 21.29 36.14
CA LYS A 487 10.92 21.58 37.42
C LYS A 487 11.54 20.30 37.99
N LEU A 488 12.70 20.45 38.60
CA LEU A 488 13.44 19.36 39.23
C LEU A 488 12.85 18.99 40.60
N PHE A 489 12.95 17.73 40.98
CA PHE A 489 12.62 17.26 42.32
C PHE A 489 13.56 17.86 43.38
N THR A 490 14.85 17.96 43.07
CA THR A 490 15.95 18.54 43.88
C THR A 490 16.30 17.78 45.17
N ARG A 491 17.55 17.96 45.60
CA ARG A 491 18.08 17.46 46.89
C ARG A 491 17.32 17.96 48.12
N SER A 492 16.69 19.13 48.05
CA SER A 492 15.95 19.69 49.19
C SER A 492 14.78 18.79 49.58
N ARG A 493 14.01 18.33 48.57
CA ARG A 493 12.88 17.43 48.81
C ARG A 493 13.31 16.07 49.32
N VAL A 494 14.43 15.55 48.82
CA VAL A 494 15.03 14.32 49.35
C VAL A 494 15.27 14.49 50.85
N LYS A 495 15.96 15.56 51.28
CA LYS A 495 16.22 15.83 52.70
C LYS A 495 14.93 15.95 53.53
N ASP A 496 13.89 16.57 52.98
CA ASP A 496 12.59 16.66 53.65
C ASP A 496 11.96 15.27 53.89
N ILE A 497 12.18 14.32 52.97
CA ILE A 497 11.79 12.91 53.16
C ILE A 497 12.63 12.26 54.25
N LEU A 498 13.96 12.46 54.22
CA LEU A 498 14.89 11.84 55.16
C LEU A 498 14.72 12.34 56.60
N GLY A 499 14.11 13.51 56.79
CA GLY A 499 13.77 14.06 58.12
C GLY A 499 12.56 13.41 58.77
N GLN A 500 11.82 12.55 58.06
CA GLN A 500 10.63 11.88 58.58
C GLN A 500 11.00 10.52 59.22
N PRO A 501 10.23 10.06 60.22
CA PRO A 501 10.44 8.74 60.81
C PRO A 501 10.34 7.62 59.76
N MET A 502 11.23 6.63 59.88
CA MET A 502 11.29 5.44 59.04
C MET A 502 11.12 4.17 59.88
N SER A 503 10.47 3.17 59.32
CA SER A 503 10.22 1.86 59.93
C SER A 503 11.22 0.79 59.49
N SER A 504 11.64 0.81 58.22
CA SER A 504 12.63 -0.11 57.64
C SER A 504 13.36 0.55 56.46
N ALA A 505 14.46 -0.06 56.02
CA ALA A 505 15.19 0.39 54.82
C ALA A 505 14.28 0.35 53.58
N LYS A 506 13.50 -0.73 53.44
CA LYS A 506 12.56 -0.91 52.33
C LYS A 506 11.46 0.15 52.31
N ASP A 507 10.89 0.48 53.46
CA ASP A 507 9.82 1.48 53.54
C ASP A 507 10.31 2.89 53.17
N LEU A 508 11.57 3.21 53.48
CA LEU A 508 12.19 4.47 53.07
C LEU A 508 12.37 4.52 51.54
N LEU A 509 12.89 3.46 50.93
CA LEU A 509 13.06 3.42 49.47
C LEU A 509 11.72 3.53 48.74
N GLU A 510 10.69 2.85 49.24
CA GLU A 510 9.35 2.91 48.66
C GLU A 510 8.72 4.31 48.81
N ARG A 511 8.97 4.99 49.93
CA ARG A 511 8.53 6.38 50.14
C ARG A 511 9.21 7.34 49.17
N ILE A 512 10.52 7.23 49.00
CA ILE A 512 11.29 8.06 48.05
C ILE A 512 10.75 7.82 46.64
N ARG A 513 10.61 6.55 46.24
CA ARG A 513 10.03 6.17 44.96
C ARG A 513 8.67 6.83 44.77
N GLN A 514 7.72 6.60 45.68
CA GLN A 514 6.36 7.11 45.54
C GLN A 514 6.33 8.63 45.38
N GLN A 515 7.12 9.38 46.16
CA GLN A 515 7.16 10.84 46.04
C GLN A 515 7.81 11.34 44.74
N VAL A 516 8.82 10.65 44.21
CA VAL A 516 9.43 10.98 42.92
C VAL A 516 8.42 10.75 41.79
N PHE A 517 7.74 9.60 41.78
CA PHE A 517 6.73 9.28 40.76
C PHE A 517 5.50 10.19 40.86
N ASP A 518 5.04 10.51 42.07
CA ASP A 518 3.91 11.44 42.28
C ASP A 518 4.27 12.87 41.83
N PHE A 519 5.52 13.29 42.04
CA PHE A 519 6.02 14.58 41.55
C PHE A 519 6.11 14.62 40.03
N ALA A 520 6.68 13.59 39.41
CA ALA A 520 6.81 13.50 37.95
C ALA A 520 5.43 13.42 37.26
N GLY A 521 4.47 12.73 37.88
CA GLY A 521 3.10 12.59 37.37
C GLY A 521 3.05 11.86 36.04
N LYS A 522 2.84 12.59 34.94
CA LYS A 522 2.82 12.03 33.56
C LYS A 522 4.09 12.36 32.76
N ALA A 523 5.05 13.07 33.35
CA ALA A 523 6.31 13.37 32.70
C ALA A 523 7.09 12.06 32.47
N PRO A 524 7.75 11.88 31.32
CA PRO A 524 8.64 10.75 31.10
C PRO A 524 9.84 10.84 32.05
N GLN A 525 10.32 9.68 32.49
CA GLN A 525 11.51 9.60 33.33
C GLN A 525 12.74 10.12 32.54
N SER A 526 13.49 11.04 33.15
CA SER A 526 14.65 11.68 32.52
C SER A 526 15.92 10.83 32.63
N ASP A 527 16.14 10.20 33.78
CA ASP A 527 17.31 9.37 34.06
C ASP A 527 17.00 8.15 34.91
N ASP A 528 17.92 7.19 34.94
CA ASP A 528 17.79 5.97 35.73
C ASP A 528 17.68 6.31 37.23
N ILE A 529 16.79 5.62 37.95
CA ILE A 529 16.60 5.82 39.40
C ILE A 529 17.12 4.59 40.12
N THR A 530 18.19 4.77 40.87
CA THR A 530 18.83 3.72 41.67
C THR A 530 18.89 4.13 43.12
N LEU A 531 18.48 3.22 43.99
CA LEU A 531 18.47 3.40 45.44
C LEU A 531 19.12 2.19 46.12
N LEU A 532 19.97 2.46 47.12
CA LEU A 532 20.59 1.46 47.98
C LEU A 532 20.43 1.92 49.44
N ALA A 533 19.82 1.08 50.28
CA ALA A 533 19.70 1.33 51.70
C ALA A 533 20.28 0.17 52.51
N VAL A 534 21.12 0.50 53.50
CA VAL A 534 21.77 -0.45 54.40
C VAL A 534 21.57 0.03 55.83
N GLN A 535 20.70 -0.64 56.59
CA GLN A 535 20.36 -0.27 57.96
C GLN A 535 20.93 -1.27 58.96
N ARG A 536 21.57 -0.76 60.02
CA ARG A 536 21.97 -1.59 61.16
C ARG A 536 20.80 -1.68 62.14
N ILE A 537 20.29 -2.88 62.38
CA ILE A 537 19.15 -3.13 63.27
C ILE A 537 19.62 -3.05 64.74
N VAL A 538 18.76 -2.54 65.61
CA VAL A 538 18.98 -2.40 67.06
C VAL A 538 18.81 -3.73 67.79
#